data_AF-A0AA40DZ55-F1
#
_entry.id   AF-A0AA40DZ55-F1
#
_cell.length_a   1.000
_cell.length_b   1.000
_cell.length_c   1.000
_cell.angle_alpha   90.00
_cell.angle_beta   90.00
_cell.angle_gamma   90.00
#
_symmetry.space_group_name_H-M   'P 1'
#
loop_
_entity.id
_entity.type
_entity.pdbx_description
1 polymer ?
#
loop_
_entity_poly.entity_id
_entity_poly.type
_entity_poly.pdbx_seq_one_letter_code
_entity_poly.pdbx_strand_id
1 'polypeptide(L)'
;MTKVQLLDYVAGNVRSLVNAIEKIGYEVEWVRSPEEVANAEKLILPGVGHFGHCLSQLSAAGYLPALRAHIEAGKPFMGICVGLQALFSGSAEDSNCSGLDVVPGTLDRFDDSTKSVPHIGWNNASCPTNPTLYDLQPSSKYYYVHSYKYPYTKGNLENLGWAVATATYGGETFVGAVAKGNILATQFHPEKSGVAGLRVLRAFLDGSGAKALASNPPQAASDGGAAELVASEGLTRRVIACLDVRANDHGDLVVTKGDQYDVREKSDERSVRNLGKPVEMARRYYEQGADEVTFLNITSFRDCPIADLPMLEVLRRTSETVFVPLTVGGGIRNTVDVDGTEHSALEIATLYFKSGADKVSIGSDAVVAAEEYYASGKILFGNTAIEQISKAYGNQAVVVSVDPKRVYVPKQDATRHATIKTRFPGPKGEKFCWYACTIKGGRETRDLDAVELTQAVEAMGAGEILLNCIDKDGTNSGFDLELITQVKEAIRIPVIASSGAGNPRHFQEVFDKTTTDAALGAGMFHRGEYTVQQVKDYLVKEGLVVRQFEGDL
;
A
#
# COMPACT_ATOMS: atom_id res chain seq x y z
N MET A 1 16.87 24.99 -11.33
CA MET A 1 16.17 24.70 -10.07
C MET A 1 17.21 24.28 -9.04
N THR A 2 16.92 24.32 -7.74
CA THR A 2 17.84 23.78 -6.73
C THR A 2 17.85 22.27 -6.85
N LYS A 3 19.05 21.66 -6.90
CA LYS A 3 19.19 20.21 -7.01
C LYS A 3 19.14 19.54 -5.63
N VAL A 4 18.63 18.31 -5.59
CA VAL A 4 18.72 17.40 -4.43
C VAL A 4 19.27 16.07 -4.89
N GLN A 5 20.17 15.50 -4.10
CA GLN A 5 20.75 14.21 -4.40
C GLN A 5 19.86 13.08 -3.87
N LEU A 6 19.49 12.16 -4.76
CA LEU A 6 18.66 11.00 -4.45
C LEU A 6 19.46 9.72 -4.71
N LEU A 7 19.55 8.85 -3.71
CA LEU A 7 20.28 7.59 -3.87
C LEU A 7 19.54 6.64 -4.82
N ASP A 8 20.21 6.26 -5.92
CA ASP A 8 19.73 5.28 -6.90
C ASP A 8 20.14 3.87 -6.46
N TYR A 9 19.57 3.40 -5.36
CA TYR A 9 19.68 1.99 -5.00
C TYR A 9 18.36 1.31 -5.37
N VAL A 10 18.45 0.35 -6.29
CA VAL A 10 17.29 -0.18 -7.01
C VAL A 10 16.39 -1.00 -6.06
N ALA A 11 15.40 -0.36 -5.44
CA ALA A 11 14.31 -1.03 -4.76
C ALA A 11 13.01 -0.20 -4.81
N GLY A 12 12.08 -0.60 -5.67
CA GLY A 12 10.68 -0.16 -5.65
C GLY A 12 10.37 1.12 -6.45
N ASN A 13 9.34 1.84 -6.02
CA ASN A 13 8.78 3.01 -6.69
C ASN A 13 9.48 4.31 -6.32
N VAL A 14 10.68 4.53 -6.86
CA VAL A 14 11.41 5.79 -6.66
C VAL A 14 10.81 6.94 -7.48
N ARG A 15 10.07 6.62 -8.56
CA ARG A 15 9.47 7.60 -9.48
C ARG A 15 8.55 8.58 -8.76
N SER A 16 7.72 8.09 -7.83
CA SER A 16 6.78 8.94 -7.10
C SER A 16 7.49 9.98 -6.22
N LEU A 17 8.62 9.61 -5.62
CA LEU A 17 9.45 10.54 -4.86
C LEU A 17 10.09 11.59 -5.77
N VAL A 18 10.60 11.18 -6.95
CA VAL A 18 11.13 12.12 -7.95
C VAL A 18 10.05 13.14 -8.34
N ASN A 19 8.86 12.67 -8.69
CA ASN A 19 7.76 13.55 -9.09
C ASN A 19 7.31 14.46 -7.95
N ALA A 20 7.33 13.98 -6.70
CA ALA A 20 7.02 14.78 -5.53
C ALA A 20 8.04 15.92 -5.32
N ILE A 21 9.34 15.63 -5.49
CA ILE A 21 10.43 16.61 -5.42
C ILE A 21 10.30 17.65 -6.54
N GLU A 22 10.03 17.21 -7.77
CA GLU A 22 9.82 18.09 -8.93
C GLU A 22 8.58 18.98 -8.74
N LYS A 23 7.50 18.41 -8.21
CA LYS A 23 6.25 19.14 -7.92
C LYS A 23 6.45 20.33 -6.96
N ILE A 24 7.40 20.20 -6.02
CA ILE A 24 7.72 21.25 -5.05
C ILE A 24 8.87 22.16 -5.48
N GLY A 25 9.31 22.08 -6.74
CA GLY A 25 10.22 23.05 -7.37
C GLY A 25 11.71 22.69 -7.32
N TYR A 26 12.05 21.43 -7.07
CA TYR A 26 13.43 20.92 -7.01
C TYR A 26 13.72 19.96 -8.16
N GLU A 27 14.99 19.77 -8.46
CA GLU A 27 15.44 18.81 -9.48
C GLU A 27 16.21 17.67 -8.82
N VAL A 28 15.97 16.43 -9.24
CA VAL A 28 16.69 15.26 -8.72
C VAL A 28 18.00 15.06 -9.46
N GLU A 29 19.07 14.93 -8.69
CA GLU A 29 20.38 14.47 -9.15
C GLU A 29 20.64 13.09 -8.56
N TRP A 30 20.89 12.11 -9.42
CA TRP A 30 21.07 10.72 -8.97
C TRP A 30 22.46 10.49 -8.39
N VAL A 31 22.52 9.80 -7.26
CA VAL A 31 23.75 9.25 -6.69
C VAL A 31 23.79 7.77 -7.01
N ARG A 32 24.69 7.37 -7.90
CA ARG A 32 24.81 6.01 -8.45
C ARG A 32 26.05 5.26 -7.99
N SER A 33 26.94 5.93 -7.28
CA SER A 33 28.08 5.30 -6.64
C SER A 33 28.33 5.87 -5.23
N PRO A 34 28.99 5.12 -4.33
CA PRO A 34 29.31 5.61 -2.99
C PRO A 34 30.20 6.85 -2.99
N GLU A 35 31.06 7.02 -4.00
CA GLU A 35 31.96 8.17 -4.12
C GLU A 35 31.17 9.47 -4.37
N GLU A 36 30.05 9.38 -5.09
CA GLU A 36 29.18 10.53 -5.39
C GLU A 36 28.46 11.04 -4.14
N VAL A 37 28.27 10.20 -3.10
CA VAL A 37 27.64 10.59 -1.83
C VAL A 37 28.36 11.78 -1.18
N ALA A 38 29.69 11.83 -1.25
CA ALA A 38 30.47 12.90 -0.67
C ALA A 38 30.18 14.28 -1.30
N ASN A 39 29.70 14.31 -2.55
CA ASN A 39 29.36 15.54 -3.26
C ASN A 39 27.93 16.01 -2.99
N ALA A 40 27.09 15.17 -2.38
CA ALA A 40 25.72 15.56 -2.07
C ALA A 40 25.71 16.73 -1.07
N GLU A 41 24.93 17.76 -1.37
CA GLU A 41 24.64 18.85 -0.42
C GLU A 41 23.43 18.50 0.44
N LYS A 42 22.45 17.81 -0.16
CA LYS A 42 21.26 17.28 0.52
C LYS A 42 21.00 15.89 -0.03
N LEU A 43 21.04 14.89 0.83
CA LEU A 43 20.89 13.50 0.42
C LEU A 43 19.57 12.93 0.91
N ILE A 44 18.82 12.30 0.02
CA ILE A 44 17.66 11.49 0.36
C ILE A 44 18.02 10.03 0.12
N LEU A 45 17.88 9.21 1.17
CA LEU A 45 17.86 7.76 1.11
C LEU A 45 16.39 7.31 1.11
N PRO A 46 15.81 7.01 -0.07
CA PRO A 46 14.49 6.40 -0.13
C PRO A 46 14.55 4.99 0.45
N GLY A 47 13.43 4.29 0.53
CA GLY A 47 13.52 2.85 0.72
C GLY A 47 12.20 2.12 0.83
N VAL A 48 12.01 1.15 -0.05
CA VAL A 48 10.86 0.24 -0.08
C VAL A 48 11.41 -1.17 -0.09
N GLY A 49 10.85 -2.05 0.73
CA GLY A 49 11.12 -3.47 0.65
C GLY A 49 11.55 -4.11 1.96
N HIS A 50 12.13 -5.29 1.83
CA HIS A 50 12.67 -6.07 2.94
C HIS A 50 13.99 -5.46 3.43
N PHE A 51 14.11 -5.22 4.74
CA PHE A 51 15.29 -4.60 5.37
C PHE A 51 16.58 -5.31 4.97
N GLY A 52 16.66 -6.63 5.14
CA GLY A 52 17.84 -7.41 4.79
C GLY A 52 18.23 -7.29 3.31
N HIS A 53 17.25 -7.29 2.41
CA HIS A 53 17.50 -7.18 0.97
C HIS A 53 18.09 -5.80 0.62
N CYS A 54 17.53 -4.74 1.20
CA CYS A 54 18.00 -3.36 0.97
C CYS A 54 19.40 -3.13 1.57
N LEU A 55 19.59 -3.46 2.85
CA LEU A 55 20.82 -3.16 3.57
C LEU A 55 21.99 -4.04 3.09
N SER A 56 21.76 -5.30 2.71
CA SER A 56 22.79 -6.14 2.11
C SER A 56 23.28 -5.58 0.77
N GLN A 57 22.39 -5.04 -0.07
CA GLN A 57 22.80 -4.37 -1.32
C GLN A 57 23.58 -3.08 -1.04
N LEU A 58 23.11 -2.23 -0.13
CA LEU A 58 23.81 -1.01 0.26
C LEU A 58 25.19 -1.31 0.85
N SER A 59 25.30 -2.35 1.69
CA SER A 59 26.56 -2.79 2.27
C SER A 59 27.51 -3.33 1.20
N ALA A 60 27.04 -4.22 0.33
CA ALA A 60 27.87 -4.83 -0.71
C ALA A 60 28.38 -3.80 -1.72
N ALA A 61 27.58 -2.78 -2.02
CA ALA A 61 27.97 -1.67 -2.88
C ALA A 61 28.83 -0.61 -2.18
N GLY A 62 29.06 -0.69 -0.86
CA GLY A 62 29.91 0.26 -0.13
C GLY A 62 29.22 1.57 0.29
N TYR A 63 27.88 1.64 0.24
CA TYR A 63 27.15 2.85 0.60
C TYR A 63 27.11 3.12 2.10
N LEU A 64 27.09 2.09 2.97
CA LEU A 64 26.91 2.31 4.41
C LEU A 64 27.96 3.25 5.03
N PRO A 65 29.28 3.08 4.78
CA PRO A 65 30.28 4.02 5.28
C PRO A 65 30.14 5.42 4.66
N ALA A 66 29.80 5.51 3.37
CA ALA A 66 29.63 6.79 2.69
C ALA A 66 28.44 7.60 3.23
N LEU A 67 27.32 6.93 3.50
CA LEU A 67 26.13 7.53 4.12
C LEU A 67 26.43 8.02 5.54
N ARG A 68 27.16 7.22 6.34
CA ARG A 68 27.58 7.64 7.68
C ARG A 68 28.48 8.87 7.62
N ALA A 69 29.47 8.90 6.72
CA ALA A 69 30.35 10.05 6.54
C ALA A 69 29.59 11.33 6.12
N HIS A 70 28.58 11.22 5.27
CA HIS A 70 27.71 12.35 4.90
C HIS A 70 26.96 12.93 6.11
N ILE A 71 26.41 12.05 6.95
CA ILE A 71 25.71 12.43 8.18
C ILE A 71 26.68 13.10 9.16
N GLU A 72 27.85 12.52 9.39
CA GLU A 72 28.88 13.04 10.31
C GLU A 72 29.45 14.39 9.86
N ALA A 73 29.48 14.66 8.55
CA ALA A 73 29.84 15.96 7.99
C ALA A 73 28.79 17.06 8.25
N GLY A 74 27.67 16.76 8.90
CA GLY A 74 26.61 17.71 9.22
C GLY A 74 25.75 18.11 8.01
N LYS A 75 25.83 17.37 6.91
CA LYS A 75 25.06 17.65 5.69
C LYS A 75 23.63 17.12 5.78
N PRO A 76 22.61 17.85 5.31
CA PRO A 76 21.22 17.39 5.35
C PRO A 76 21.04 15.97 4.79
N PHE A 77 20.38 15.14 5.59
CA PHE A 77 20.09 13.75 5.27
C PHE A 77 18.62 13.45 5.58
N MET A 78 17.91 12.85 4.62
CA MET A 78 16.55 12.35 4.81
C MET A 78 16.48 10.84 4.56
N GLY A 79 16.01 10.07 5.54
CA GLY A 79 15.68 8.65 5.37
C GLY A 79 14.17 8.43 5.27
N ILE A 80 13.70 7.68 4.27
CA ILE A 80 12.26 7.37 4.09
C ILE A 80 12.02 5.87 4.18
N CYS A 81 11.07 5.46 5.02
CA CYS A 81 10.69 4.07 5.27
C CYS A 81 11.92 3.22 5.60
N VAL A 82 12.40 2.34 4.71
CA VAL A 82 13.64 1.57 4.97
C VAL A 82 14.85 2.50 5.18
N GLY A 83 14.85 3.71 4.61
CA GLY A 83 15.85 4.74 4.91
C GLY A 83 15.82 5.23 6.37
N LEU A 84 14.64 5.27 7.01
CA LEU A 84 14.55 5.46 8.48
C LEU A 84 15.08 4.24 9.21
N GLN A 85 14.67 3.04 8.80
CA GLN A 85 15.05 1.80 9.46
C GLN A 85 16.58 1.58 9.40
N ALA A 86 17.20 1.96 8.28
CA ALA A 86 18.63 1.91 8.07
C ALA A 86 19.41 2.78 9.07
N LEU A 87 18.83 3.78 9.71
CA LEU A 87 19.52 4.56 10.75
C LEU A 87 19.73 3.77 12.04
N PHE A 88 18.92 2.75 12.30
CA PHE A 88 18.97 1.94 13.51
C PHE A 88 20.08 0.88 13.44
N SER A 89 20.30 0.15 14.54
CA SER A 89 21.32 -0.91 14.60
C SER A 89 20.95 -2.14 13.76
N GLY A 90 19.66 -2.45 13.62
CA GLY A 90 19.18 -3.59 12.83
C GLY A 90 17.66 -3.77 12.86
N SER A 91 17.17 -4.87 12.27
CA SER A 91 15.74 -5.22 12.24
C SER A 91 15.53 -6.71 12.49
N ALA A 92 14.48 -7.07 13.22
CA ALA A 92 14.02 -8.44 13.38
C ALA A 92 13.50 -9.07 12.07
N GLU A 93 13.33 -8.27 11.01
CA GLU A 93 13.04 -8.76 9.67
C GLU A 93 14.21 -9.57 9.09
N ASP A 94 15.45 -9.16 9.38
CA ASP A 94 16.65 -9.93 9.07
C ASP A 94 17.74 -9.65 10.12
N SER A 95 17.85 -10.55 11.09
CA SER A 95 18.80 -10.42 12.21
C SER A 95 20.27 -10.52 11.78
N ASN A 96 20.56 -10.95 10.55
CA ASN A 96 21.93 -11.05 10.04
C ASN A 96 22.41 -9.74 9.40
N CYS A 97 21.50 -8.79 9.17
CA CYS A 97 21.81 -7.54 8.50
C CYS A 97 21.90 -6.40 9.52
N SER A 98 22.99 -5.63 9.48
CA SER A 98 23.18 -4.45 10.34
C SER A 98 22.77 -3.18 9.61
N GLY A 99 22.19 -2.25 10.34
CA GLY A 99 21.96 -0.89 9.84
C GLY A 99 23.19 0.01 10.01
N LEU A 100 22.97 1.32 9.86
CA LEU A 100 23.98 2.36 10.01
C LEU A 100 24.34 2.63 11.46
N ASP A 101 23.57 2.15 12.43
CA ASP A 101 23.83 2.31 13.88
C ASP A 101 24.07 3.79 14.29
N VAL A 102 23.32 4.70 13.67
CA VAL A 102 23.27 6.14 14.01
C VAL A 102 22.30 6.36 15.17
N VAL A 103 21.25 5.55 15.24
CA VAL A 103 20.29 5.46 16.35
C VAL A 103 20.44 4.08 16.98
N PRO A 104 20.73 3.97 18.29
CA PRO A 104 20.83 2.66 18.92
C PRO A 104 19.47 1.96 19.00
N GLY A 105 19.47 0.67 18.65
CA GLY A 105 18.35 -0.24 18.86
C GLY A 105 17.87 -0.95 17.59
N THR A 106 16.92 -1.85 17.76
CA THR A 106 16.48 -2.78 16.71
C THR A 106 14.98 -2.59 16.44
N LEU A 107 14.58 -2.72 15.19
CA LEU A 107 13.17 -2.74 14.81
C LEU A 107 12.56 -4.12 15.06
N ASP A 108 11.31 -4.16 15.53
CA ASP A 108 10.55 -5.38 15.76
C ASP A 108 9.29 -5.42 14.90
N ARG A 109 8.77 -6.62 14.65
CA ARG A 109 7.49 -6.80 13.95
C ARG A 109 6.34 -6.36 14.87
N PHE A 110 5.29 -5.77 14.30
CA PHE A 110 4.03 -5.59 15.01
C PHE A 110 3.44 -6.93 15.47
N ASP A 111 2.79 -6.92 16.63
CA ASP A 111 2.00 -8.05 17.12
C ASP A 111 0.68 -8.14 16.32
N ASP A 112 0.43 -9.28 15.68
CA ASP A 112 -0.77 -9.53 14.87
C ASP A 112 -1.90 -10.28 15.62
N SER A 113 -1.75 -10.45 16.94
CA SER A 113 -2.76 -11.12 17.77
C SER A 113 -4.11 -10.40 17.77
N THR A 114 -4.10 -9.06 17.71
CA THR A 114 -5.28 -8.18 17.87
C THR A 114 -5.54 -7.26 16.69
N LYS A 115 -4.67 -7.24 15.69
CA LYS A 115 -4.73 -6.32 14.54
C LYS A 115 -4.09 -6.97 13.32
N SER A 116 -4.33 -6.38 12.15
CA SER A 116 -3.70 -6.86 10.94
C SER A 116 -2.24 -6.43 10.81
N VAL A 117 -1.40 -7.26 10.20
CA VAL A 117 0.00 -6.90 9.89
C VAL A 117 0.29 -7.39 8.48
N PRO A 118 0.80 -6.54 7.56
CA PRO A 118 1.37 -5.20 7.74
C PRO A 118 0.38 -4.09 8.15
N HIS A 119 0.92 -3.05 8.80
CA HIS A 119 0.24 -1.77 9.02
C HIS A 119 0.15 -1.02 7.68
N ILE A 120 -1.02 -1.10 7.03
CA ILE A 120 -1.31 -0.46 5.72
C ILE A 120 -2.43 0.56 5.86
N GLY A 121 -2.07 1.84 5.81
CA GLY A 121 -3.05 2.91 5.75
C GLY A 121 -2.54 4.24 6.28
N TRP A 122 -3.48 5.09 6.68
CA TRP A 122 -3.21 6.45 7.07
C TRP A 122 -3.27 6.61 8.59
N ASN A 123 -2.17 7.02 9.20
CA ASN A 123 -2.04 7.24 10.64
C ASN A 123 -1.53 8.67 10.91
N ASN A 124 -1.58 9.11 12.17
CA ASN A 124 -0.98 10.37 12.57
C ASN A 124 0.56 10.27 12.66
N ALA A 125 1.24 11.41 12.75
CA ALA A 125 2.65 11.50 13.12
C ALA A 125 2.78 12.65 14.12
N SER A 126 2.48 12.35 15.38
CA SER A 126 2.27 13.37 16.42
C SER A 126 3.57 13.63 17.19
N CYS A 127 4.00 14.89 17.30
CA CYS A 127 5.13 15.28 18.13
C CYS A 127 4.66 16.31 19.18
N PRO A 128 4.25 15.87 20.39
CA PRO A 128 3.73 16.78 21.41
C PRO A 128 4.73 17.84 21.87
N THR A 129 6.03 17.50 21.88
CA THR A 129 7.11 18.39 22.32
C THR A 129 7.58 19.35 21.24
N ASN A 130 7.30 19.07 19.96
CA ASN A 130 7.58 19.95 18.84
C ASN A 130 6.49 19.79 17.77
N PRO A 131 5.33 20.46 17.93
CA PRO A 131 4.18 20.30 17.04
C PRO A 131 4.42 20.86 15.62
N THR A 132 5.61 21.43 15.37
CA THR A 132 6.02 21.99 14.07
C THR A 132 7.19 21.22 13.45
N LEU A 133 7.54 20.04 13.98
CA LEU A 133 8.67 19.24 13.51
C LEU A 133 8.53 18.97 12.00
N TYR A 134 9.36 19.64 11.18
CA TYR A 134 9.32 19.53 9.71
C TYR A 134 7.90 19.67 9.12
N ASP A 135 7.11 20.60 9.66
CA ASP A 135 5.73 20.88 9.24
C ASP A 135 4.77 19.67 9.36
N LEU A 136 5.06 18.77 10.30
CA LEU A 136 4.14 17.72 10.70
C LEU A 136 2.95 18.33 11.44
N GLN A 137 1.76 18.22 10.84
CA GLN A 137 0.52 18.72 11.41
C GLN A 137 -0.20 17.62 12.22
N PRO A 138 -0.69 17.90 13.44
CA PRO A 138 -1.41 16.91 14.25
C PRO A 138 -2.71 16.39 13.62
N SER A 139 -3.39 17.21 12.81
CA SER A 139 -4.63 16.85 12.12
C SER A 139 -4.41 16.08 10.81
N SER A 140 -3.22 16.18 10.23
CA SER A 140 -2.87 15.49 8.99
C SER A 140 -2.66 14.00 9.23
N LYS A 141 -2.83 13.23 8.16
CA LYS A 141 -2.56 11.80 8.15
C LYS A 141 -1.48 11.49 7.12
N TYR A 142 -0.64 10.54 7.44
CA TYR A 142 0.48 10.10 6.62
C TYR A 142 0.34 8.62 6.31
N TYR A 143 0.80 8.21 5.14
CA TYR A 143 0.65 6.84 4.66
C TYR A 143 1.79 5.94 5.15
N TYR A 144 1.42 4.95 5.95
CA TYR A 144 2.29 3.90 6.49
C TYR A 144 1.99 2.58 5.78
N VAL A 145 3.05 1.82 5.49
CA VAL A 145 2.96 0.54 4.76
C VAL A 145 4.13 -0.38 5.18
N HIS A 146 4.05 -0.97 6.37
CA HIS A 146 5.17 -1.71 6.97
C HIS A 146 4.74 -2.77 8.00
N SER A 147 5.51 -3.86 8.11
CA SER A 147 5.33 -4.88 9.16
C SER A 147 6.21 -4.64 10.39
N TYR A 148 7.35 -3.97 10.20
CA TYR A 148 8.39 -3.76 11.22
C TYR A 148 8.49 -2.30 11.61
N LYS A 149 8.68 -2.03 12.89
CA LYS A 149 8.72 -0.68 13.47
C LYS A 149 9.79 -0.58 14.54
N TYR A 150 10.24 0.64 14.82
CA TYR A 150 10.95 0.90 16.06
C TYR A 150 9.93 1.16 17.19
N PRO A 151 9.89 0.34 18.25
CA PRO A 151 9.00 0.57 19.40
C PRO A 151 9.34 1.89 20.09
N TYR A 152 8.32 2.69 20.40
CA TYR A 152 8.52 3.95 21.10
C TYR A 152 8.35 3.78 22.61
N THR A 153 9.37 4.22 23.35
CA THR A 153 9.32 4.41 24.80
C THR A 153 9.76 5.83 25.11
N LYS A 154 8.91 6.59 25.80
CA LYS A 154 9.16 7.99 26.16
C LYS A 154 10.50 8.14 26.87
N GLY A 155 11.33 9.06 26.39
CA GLY A 155 12.63 9.39 26.98
C GLY A 155 13.80 8.61 26.37
N ASN A 156 13.59 7.47 25.72
CA ASN A 156 14.71 6.69 25.17
C ASN A 156 15.47 7.46 24.09
N LEU A 157 14.75 8.05 23.13
CA LEU A 157 15.35 8.81 22.04
C LEU A 157 15.51 10.29 22.40
N GLU A 158 14.57 10.86 23.15
CA GLU A 158 14.61 12.25 23.57
C GLU A 158 15.81 12.55 24.48
N ASN A 159 16.17 11.65 25.39
CA ASN A 159 17.37 11.80 26.24
C ASN A 159 18.67 11.73 25.43
N LEU A 160 18.63 11.15 24.23
CA LEU A 160 19.73 11.15 23.26
C LEU A 160 19.67 12.38 22.33
N GLY A 161 18.76 13.32 22.57
CA GLY A 161 18.61 14.56 21.81
C GLY A 161 17.87 14.41 20.49
N TRP A 162 17.03 13.37 20.33
CA TRP A 162 16.17 13.21 19.15
C TRP A 162 14.80 13.83 19.39
N ALA A 163 14.31 14.58 18.40
CA ALA A 163 12.89 14.89 18.29
C ALA A 163 12.18 13.69 17.67
N VAL A 164 11.05 13.28 18.25
CA VAL A 164 10.31 12.07 17.84
C VAL A 164 8.86 12.43 17.57
N ALA A 165 8.39 12.11 16.36
CA ALA A 165 6.96 12.04 16.08
C ALA A 165 6.51 10.57 16.18
N THR A 166 5.43 10.32 16.90
CA THR A 166 4.93 8.97 17.19
C THR A 166 3.59 8.73 16.52
N ALA A 167 3.28 7.44 16.37
CA ALA A 167 1.98 6.95 15.93
C ALA A 167 1.62 5.73 16.78
N THR A 168 0.33 5.38 16.86
CA THR A 168 -0.14 4.19 17.58
C THR A 168 -0.92 3.29 16.65
N TYR A 169 -0.65 1.98 16.71
CA TYR A 169 -1.36 0.96 15.94
C TYR A 169 -1.71 -0.24 16.83
N GLY A 170 -3.02 -0.43 17.06
CA GLY A 170 -3.61 -1.42 17.98
C GLY A 170 -2.79 -1.62 19.28
N GLY A 171 -2.71 -0.53 20.06
CA GLY A 171 -2.06 -0.49 21.37
C GLY A 171 -0.54 -0.30 21.33
N GLU A 172 0.12 -0.54 20.20
CA GLU A 172 1.57 -0.36 20.08
C GLU A 172 1.90 1.05 19.59
N THR A 173 2.63 1.82 20.40
CA THR A 173 3.18 3.12 20.00
C THR A 173 4.56 2.93 19.39
N PHE A 174 4.81 3.58 18.26
CA PHE A 174 6.03 3.44 17.49
C PHE A 174 6.50 4.78 16.93
N VAL A 175 7.75 4.79 16.47
CA VAL A 175 8.36 5.95 15.84
C VAL A 175 7.78 6.15 14.43
N GLY A 176 7.08 7.26 14.24
CA GLY A 176 6.58 7.71 12.94
C GLY A 176 7.59 8.57 12.19
N ALA A 177 8.36 9.40 12.90
CA ALA A 177 9.51 10.14 12.37
C ALA A 177 10.50 10.49 13.48
N VAL A 178 11.77 10.69 13.12
CA VAL A 178 12.82 11.18 14.01
C VAL A 178 13.60 12.31 13.35
N ALA A 179 14.09 13.26 14.16
CA ALA A 179 15.02 14.26 13.68
C ALA A 179 16.06 14.65 14.74
N LYS A 180 17.29 14.92 14.29
CA LYS A 180 18.38 15.42 15.14
C LYS A 180 19.44 16.09 14.26
N GLY A 181 19.77 17.34 14.56
CA GLY A 181 20.77 18.10 13.80
C GLY A 181 20.39 18.20 12.31
N ASN A 182 21.17 17.56 11.46
CA ASN A 182 21.01 17.50 10.00
C ASN A 182 20.16 16.31 9.50
N ILE A 183 19.65 15.47 10.40
CA ILE A 183 18.92 14.25 10.06
C ILE A 183 17.42 14.47 10.20
N LEU A 184 16.66 14.12 9.17
CA LEU A 184 15.24 13.81 9.23
C LEU A 184 15.05 12.36 8.79
N ALA A 185 14.16 11.61 9.43
CA ALA A 185 13.71 10.35 8.86
C ALA A 185 12.24 10.08 9.16
N THR A 186 11.52 9.48 8.22
CA THR A 186 10.09 9.17 8.34
C THR A 186 9.84 7.68 8.09
N GLN A 187 9.02 7.04 8.93
CA GLN A 187 8.58 5.66 8.69
C GLN A 187 7.45 5.62 7.65
N PHE A 188 6.63 6.68 7.61
CA PHE A 188 5.67 6.89 6.53
C PHE A 188 6.35 7.36 5.25
N HIS A 189 5.63 7.24 4.13
CA HIS A 189 6.06 7.71 2.80
C HIS A 189 5.48 9.11 2.52
N PRO A 190 6.26 10.19 2.64
CA PRO A 190 5.75 11.53 2.37
C PRO A 190 5.28 11.71 0.91
N GLU A 191 5.96 11.10 -0.05
CA GLU A 191 5.58 11.08 -1.47
C GLU A 191 4.26 10.34 -1.75
N LYS A 192 3.75 9.58 -0.76
CA LYS A 192 2.45 8.88 -0.79
C LYS A 192 1.44 9.43 0.21
N SER A 193 1.78 10.52 0.89
CA SER A 193 0.93 11.12 1.92
C SER A 193 0.16 12.34 1.42
N GLY A 194 -0.03 12.47 0.10
CA GLY A 194 -0.63 13.64 -0.53
C GLY A 194 0.09 14.95 -0.18
N VAL A 195 -0.67 16.04 -0.12
CA VAL A 195 -0.16 17.37 0.22
C VAL A 195 0.51 17.41 1.60
N ALA A 196 0.02 16.64 2.58
CA ALA A 196 0.64 16.58 3.91
C ALA A 196 2.09 16.10 3.86
N GLY A 197 2.37 15.07 3.06
CA GLY A 197 3.75 14.60 2.89
C GLY A 197 4.61 15.52 2.01
N LEU A 198 4.02 16.16 1.00
CA LEU A 198 4.74 17.16 0.20
C LEU A 198 5.22 18.35 1.05
N ARG A 199 4.49 18.74 2.11
CA ARG A 199 4.95 19.76 3.07
C ARG A 199 6.19 19.31 3.83
N VAL A 200 6.23 18.07 4.29
CA VAL A 200 7.40 17.49 4.98
C VAL A 200 8.62 17.49 4.06
N LEU A 201 8.46 17.08 2.80
CA LEU A 201 9.52 17.12 1.80
C LEU A 201 10.01 18.56 1.57
N ARG A 202 9.10 19.52 1.41
CA ARG A 202 9.46 20.93 1.24
C ARG A 202 10.22 21.46 2.45
N ALA A 203 9.75 21.19 3.67
CA ALA A 203 10.37 21.64 4.90
C ALA A 203 11.81 21.08 5.08
N PHE A 204 12.06 19.87 4.58
CA PHE A 204 13.41 19.32 4.49
C PHE A 204 14.25 20.05 3.44
N LEU A 205 13.73 20.18 2.22
CA LEU A 205 14.49 20.71 1.08
C LEU A 205 14.76 22.22 1.15
N ASP A 206 13.89 23.02 1.74
CA ASP A 206 14.11 24.47 1.90
C ASP A 206 14.85 24.82 3.21
N GLY A 207 15.05 23.83 4.09
CA GLY A 207 15.73 23.96 5.37
C GLY A 207 14.90 24.65 6.46
N SER A 208 13.63 24.96 6.22
CA SER A 208 12.73 25.51 7.23
C SER A 208 12.51 24.53 8.39
N GLY A 209 12.43 23.24 8.11
CA GLY A 209 12.30 22.20 9.14
C GLY A 209 13.53 22.11 10.06
N ALA A 210 14.74 22.22 9.49
CA ALA A 210 15.98 22.26 10.28
C ALA A 210 16.05 23.51 11.17
N LYS A 211 15.61 24.67 10.66
CA LYS A 211 15.51 25.92 11.45
C LYS A 211 14.48 25.79 12.57
N ALA A 212 13.34 25.16 12.30
CA ALA A 212 12.30 24.91 13.29
C ALA A 212 12.80 23.96 14.40
N LEU A 213 13.51 22.89 14.03
CA LEU A 213 14.14 21.97 14.98
C LEU A 213 15.19 22.68 15.86
N ALA A 214 16.03 23.53 15.27
CA ALA A 214 17.03 24.30 16.02
C ALA A 214 16.40 25.32 16.98
N SER A 215 15.25 25.90 16.61
CA SER A 215 14.52 26.86 17.44
C SER A 215 13.76 26.20 18.59
N ASN A 216 13.31 24.96 18.40
CA ASN A 216 12.57 24.16 19.38
C ASN A 216 13.27 22.81 19.58
N PRO A 217 14.44 22.78 20.24
CA PRO A 217 15.18 21.55 20.46
C PRO A 217 14.37 20.56 21.31
N PRO A 218 14.58 19.24 21.13
CA PRO A 218 13.89 18.24 21.92
C PRO A 218 14.18 18.44 23.41
N GLN A 219 13.11 18.50 24.21
CA GLN A 219 13.23 18.58 25.66
C GLN A 219 13.44 17.18 26.24
N ALA A 220 14.37 17.04 27.18
CA ALA A 220 14.50 15.81 27.96
C ALA A 220 13.18 15.51 28.67
N ALA A 221 12.81 14.24 28.78
CA ALA A 221 11.58 13.86 29.44
C ALA A 221 11.64 14.30 30.92
N SER A 222 10.84 15.30 31.31
CA SER A 222 10.69 15.67 32.72
C SER A 222 9.73 14.71 33.44
N ASP A 223 10.06 14.33 34.67
CA ASP A 223 9.26 13.47 35.55
C ASP A 223 7.90 14.07 35.98
N GLY A 224 7.58 15.29 35.54
CA GLY A 224 6.36 16.01 35.89
C GLY A 224 5.35 16.05 34.74
N GLY A 225 4.24 15.33 34.92
CA GLY A 225 3.03 15.47 34.11
C GLY A 225 3.05 14.68 32.81
N ALA A 226 2.34 13.56 32.78
CA ALA A 226 1.84 13.01 31.53
C ALA A 226 0.90 14.07 30.92
N ALA A 227 1.42 14.94 30.05
CA ALA A 227 0.58 15.42 28.96
C ALA A 227 0.12 14.15 28.26
N GLU A 228 -1.11 13.72 28.55
CA GLU A 228 -1.73 12.58 27.90
C GLU A 228 -1.50 12.77 26.41
N LEU A 229 -0.73 11.86 25.80
CA LEU A 229 -0.76 11.67 24.36
C LEU A 229 -2.23 11.47 24.06
N VAL A 230 -2.89 12.52 23.52
CA VAL A 230 -4.30 12.45 23.16
C VAL A 230 -4.38 11.34 22.14
N ALA A 231 -4.85 10.20 22.61
CA ALA A 231 -4.94 8.96 21.86
C ALA A 231 -6.08 9.11 20.85
N SER A 232 -5.88 9.91 19.80
CA SER A 232 -6.75 9.87 18.63
C SER A 232 -6.22 8.80 17.67
N GLU A 233 -6.60 7.57 18.01
CA GLU A 233 -7.00 6.44 17.17
C GLU A 233 -6.22 6.15 15.88
N GLY A 234 -5.59 4.97 15.90
CA GLY A 234 -5.15 4.08 14.80
C GLY A 234 -5.24 4.52 13.34
N LEU A 235 -5.57 3.56 12.48
CA LEU A 235 -5.72 3.79 11.04
C LEU A 235 -7.05 4.48 10.76
N THR A 236 -7.06 5.43 9.82
CA THR A 236 -8.32 5.94 9.27
C THR A 236 -9.04 4.86 8.46
N ARG A 237 -10.36 4.98 8.30
CA ARG A 237 -11.14 4.16 7.35
C ARG A 237 -10.71 4.47 5.92
N ARG A 238 -9.91 3.55 5.33
CA ARG A 238 -9.30 3.72 4.01
C ARG A 238 -10.32 3.48 2.90
N VAL A 239 -10.52 4.49 2.04
CA VAL A 239 -11.44 4.44 0.89
C VAL A 239 -10.64 4.37 -0.41
N ILE A 240 -10.74 3.23 -1.09
CA ILE A 240 -9.99 2.93 -2.32
C ILE A 240 -10.87 3.19 -3.53
N ALA A 241 -10.34 3.91 -4.52
CA ALA A 241 -10.99 4.10 -5.81
C ALA A 241 -10.36 3.17 -6.85
N CYS A 242 -11.17 2.35 -7.50
CA CYS A 242 -10.69 1.39 -8.50
C CYS A 242 -11.11 1.79 -9.90
N LEU A 243 -10.31 1.45 -10.91
CA LEU A 243 -10.64 1.58 -12.33
C LEU A 243 -10.19 0.38 -13.17
N ASP A 244 -11.07 -0.02 -14.08
CA ASP A 244 -10.80 -1.03 -15.11
C ASP A 244 -10.12 -0.40 -16.32
N VAL A 245 -8.95 -0.89 -16.69
CA VAL A 245 -8.18 -0.40 -17.86
C VAL A 245 -8.24 -1.43 -18.99
N ARG A 246 -8.81 -1.05 -20.14
CA ARG A 246 -8.90 -1.87 -21.37
C ARG A 246 -8.33 -1.14 -22.58
N ALA A 247 -7.98 -1.91 -23.61
CA ALA A 247 -7.81 -1.38 -24.95
C ALA A 247 -9.17 -1.34 -25.67
N ASN A 248 -9.51 -0.22 -26.30
CA ASN A 248 -10.67 -0.12 -27.19
C ASN A 248 -10.35 -0.72 -28.58
N ASP A 249 -11.33 -0.68 -29.49
CA ASP A 249 -11.18 -1.23 -30.85
C ASP A 249 -10.11 -0.51 -31.71
N HIS A 250 -9.66 0.68 -31.29
CA HIS A 250 -8.59 1.46 -31.93
C HIS A 250 -7.21 1.23 -31.26
N GLY A 251 -7.15 0.38 -30.23
CA GLY A 251 -5.93 0.12 -29.44
C GLY A 251 -5.66 1.14 -28.32
N ASP A 252 -6.51 2.16 -28.15
CA ASP A 252 -6.34 3.15 -27.09
C ASP A 252 -6.76 2.58 -25.73
N LEU A 253 -6.01 2.97 -24.70
CA LEU A 253 -6.36 2.65 -23.32
C LEU A 253 -7.52 3.52 -22.83
N VAL A 254 -8.59 2.87 -22.40
CA VAL A 254 -9.82 3.49 -21.93
C VAL A 254 -10.24 2.89 -20.59
N VAL A 255 -10.90 3.72 -19.78
CA VAL A 255 -11.62 3.24 -18.60
C VAL A 255 -12.95 2.68 -19.04
N THR A 256 -13.26 1.44 -18.65
CA THR A 256 -14.49 0.76 -19.08
C THR A 256 -15.36 0.38 -17.90
N LYS A 257 -16.61 0.07 -18.20
CA LYS A 257 -17.56 -0.49 -17.23
C LYS A 257 -17.49 -2.01 -17.29
N GLY A 258 -17.11 -2.68 -16.20
CA GLY A 258 -17.50 -4.07 -15.96
C GLY A 258 -18.78 -4.11 -15.12
N ASP A 259 -19.92 -4.47 -15.70
CA ASP A 259 -21.00 -5.08 -14.90
C ASP A 259 -20.89 -6.59 -15.10
N GLN A 260 -20.60 -7.35 -14.04
CA GLN A 260 -20.48 -8.81 -14.14
C GLN A 260 -19.55 -9.26 -15.27
N TYR A 261 -18.43 -8.54 -15.45
CA TYR A 261 -17.43 -8.79 -16.51
C TYR A 261 -17.91 -8.58 -17.96
N ASP A 262 -19.13 -8.04 -18.19
CA ASP A 262 -19.62 -7.59 -19.50
C ASP A 262 -19.41 -6.08 -19.69
N VAL A 263 -18.81 -5.70 -20.82
CA VAL A 263 -18.23 -4.36 -21.06
C VAL A 263 -18.68 -3.69 -22.35
N ARG A 264 -19.56 -4.33 -23.11
CA ARG A 264 -20.05 -3.81 -24.39
C ARG A 264 -21.34 -3.01 -24.21
N GLU A 265 -21.58 -2.04 -25.08
CA GLU A 265 -22.88 -1.37 -25.16
C GLU A 265 -23.99 -2.36 -25.55
N LYS A 266 -25.22 -2.08 -25.09
CA LYS A 266 -26.43 -2.82 -25.51
C LYS A 266 -27.02 -2.26 -26.82
N SER A 267 -26.33 -1.32 -27.47
CA SER A 267 -26.66 -0.76 -28.78
C SER A 267 -26.19 -1.70 -29.91
N ASP A 268 -26.73 -1.51 -31.12
CA ASP A 268 -26.46 -2.38 -32.29
C ASP A 268 -24.98 -2.45 -32.70
N GLU A 269 -24.14 -1.49 -32.27
CA GLU A 269 -22.72 -1.42 -32.64
C GLU A 269 -21.75 -2.12 -31.67
N ARG A 270 -22.22 -2.67 -30.52
CA ARG A 270 -21.41 -3.46 -29.55
C ARG A 270 -20.03 -2.87 -29.18
N SER A 271 -19.86 -1.55 -29.25
CA SER A 271 -18.60 -0.87 -28.96
C SER A 271 -18.23 -0.94 -27.46
N VAL A 272 -16.93 -0.83 -27.16
CA VAL A 272 -16.42 -0.78 -25.79
C VAL A 272 -16.78 0.57 -25.16
N ARG A 273 -17.43 0.57 -23.98
CA ARG A 273 -17.79 1.81 -23.28
C ARG A 273 -16.56 2.57 -22.81
N ASN A 274 -16.39 3.81 -23.26
CA ASN A 274 -15.29 4.69 -22.86
C ASN A 274 -15.75 5.70 -21.81
N LEU A 275 -15.25 5.58 -20.57
CA LEU A 275 -15.56 6.47 -19.44
C LEU A 275 -14.46 7.52 -19.20
N GLY A 276 -13.48 7.62 -20.11
CA GLY A 276 -12.36 8.56 -20.03
C GLY A 276 -11.01 7.86 -20.04
N LYS A 277 -9.94 8.67 -19.99
CA LYS A 277 -8.56 8.19 -19.97
C LYS A 277 -8.16 7.76 -18.54
N PRO A 278 -7.45 6.63 -18.36
CA PRO A 278 -7.06 6.13 -17.04
C PRO A 278 -6.33 7.15 -16.16
N VAL A 279 -5.39 7.91 -16.74
CA VAL A 279 -4.60 8.91 -16.03
C VAL A 279 -5.46 10.05 -15.49
N GLU A 280 -6.36 10.60 -16.31
CA GLU A 280 -7.25 11.70 -15.91
C GLU A 280 -8.25 11.26 -14.85
N MET A 281 -8.77 10.03 -14.95
CA MET A 281 -9.66 9.43 -13.95
C MET A 281 -8.94 9.23 -12.61
N ALA A 282 -7.72 8.69 -12.62
CA ALA A 282 -6.92 8.51 -11.42
C ALA A 282 -6.60 9.85 -10.73
N ARG A 283 -6.25 10.88 -11.51
CA ARG A 283 -6.07 12.26 -10.99
C ARG A 283 -7.35 12.77 -10.34
N ARG A 284 -8.50 12.62 -11.02
CA ARG A 284 -9.80 13.03 -10.47
C ARG A 284 -10.12 12.32 -9.15
N TYR A 285 -9.83 11.03 -9.04
CA TYR A 285 -10.02 10.28 -7.79
C TYR A 285 -9.14 10.79 -6.66
N TYR A 286 -7.86 11.06 -6.94
CA TYR A 286 -6.95 11.66 -5.99
C TYR A 286 -7.43 13.03 -5.49
N GLU A 287 -7.80 13.93 -6.42
CA GLU A 287 -8.33 15.27 -6.11
C GLU A 287 -9.68 15.22 -5.37
N GLN A 288 -10.43 14.14 -5.54
CA GLN A 288 -11.65 13.86 -4.78
C GLN A 288 -11.38 13.16 -3.45
N GLY A 289 -10.12 13.00 -3.03
CA GLY A 289 -9.77 12.47 -1.73
C GLY A 289 -9.61 10.96 -1.65
N ALA A 290 -9.42 10.24 -2.77
CA ALA A 290 -9.03 8.82 -2.74
C ALA A 290 -7.80 8.60 -1.83
N ASP A 291 -7.85 7.53 -1.03
CA ASP A 291 -6.71 7.14 -0.18
C ASP A 291 -5.73 6.24 -0.90
N GLU A 292 -6.18 5.63 -1.99
CA GLU A 292 -5.43 4.72 -2.86
C GLU A 292 -6.19 4.61 -4.19
N VAL A 293 -5.45 4.44 -5.29
CA VAL A 293 -6.02 4.21 -6.62
C VAL A 293 -5.59 2.84 -7.14
N THR A 294 -6.55 1.98 -7.46
CA THR A 294 -6.32 0.63 -7.99
C THR A 294 -6.64 0.57 -9.48
N PHE A 295 -5.70 0.06 -10.27
CA PHE A 295 -5.85 -0.21 -11.69
C PHE A 295 -6.01 -1.70 -11.91
N LEU A 296 -7.16 -2.13 -12.42
CA LEU A 296 -7.37 -3.49 -12.90
C LEU A 296 -7.00 -3.52 -14.39
N ASN A 297 -5.79 -3.97 -14.67
CA ASN A 297 -5.26 -4.19 -16.01
C ASN A 297 -5.86 -5.46 -16.61
N ILE A 298 -6.87 -5.25 -17.44
CA ILE A 298 -7.63 -6.29 -18.14
C ILE A 298 -7.40 -6.21 -19.65
N THR A 299 -6.30 -5.56 -20.04
CA THR A 299 -5.81 -5.52 -21.41
C THR A 299 -5.19 -6.86 -21.81
N SER A 300 -5.28 -7.19 -23.09
CA SER A 300 -4.62 -8.35 -23.69
C SER A 300 -3.61 -7.85 -24.71
N PHE A 301 -2.38 -7.57 -24.27
CA PHE A 301 -1.28 -7.16 -25.14
C PHE A 301 -0.35 -8.34 -25.45
N ARG A 302 -0.88 -9.41 -26.03
CA ARG A 302 -0.11 -10.64 -26.31
C ARG A 302 1.04 -10.45 -27.29
N ASP A 303 0.95 -9.43 -28.14
CA ASP A 303 1.91 -9.14 -29.20
C ASP A 303 2.69 -7.82 -28.94
N CYS A 304 2.74 -7.35 -27.69
CA CYS A 304 3.48 -6.16 -27.29
C CYS A 304 4.70 -6.55 -26.44
N PRO A 305 5.90 -6.01 -26.73
CA PRO A 305 7.04 -6.15 -25.84
C PRO A 305 6.69 -5.74 -24.41
N ILE A 306 7.21 -6.49 -23.43
CA ILE A 306 6.88 -6.25 -22.02
C ILE A 306 7.35 -4.86 -21.56
N ALA A 307 8.50 -4.42 -22.06
CA ALA A 307 9.06 -3.09 -21.78
C ALA A 307 8.15 -1.94 -22.26
N ASP A 308 7.32 -2.21 -23.27
CA ASP A 308 6.44 -1.25 -23.95
C ASP A 308 4.98 -1.38 -23.52
N LEU A 309 4.69 -2.18 -22.49
CA LEU A 309 3.33 -2.36 -22.00
C LEU A 309 2.67 -1.01 -21.71
N PRO A 310 1.54 -0.68 -22.37
CA PRO A 310 0.89 0.62 -22.22
C PRO A 310 0.49 0.96 -20.77
N MET A 311 0.23 -0.07 -19.95
CA MET A 311 -0.08 0.11 -18.53
C MET A 311 1.10 0.69 -17.72
N LEU A 312 2.35 0.43 -18.12
CA LEU A 312 3.53 1.04 -17.50
C LEU A 312 3.51 2.56 -17.71
N GLU A 313 3.18 3.01 -18.92
CA GLU A 313 3.06 4.44 -19.23
C GLU A 313 1.89 5.10 -18.49
N VAL A 314 0.75 4.41 -18.35
CA VAL A 314 -0.36 4.89 -17.50
C VAL A 314 0.11 5.16 -16.08
N LEU A 315 0.88 4.26 -15.48
CA LEU A 315 1.41 4.45 -14.12
C LEU A 315 2.41 5.59 -14.06
N ARG A 316 3.31 5.70 -15.04
CA ARG A 316 4.31 6.78 -15.09
C ARG A 316 3.62 8.14 -15.07
N ARG A 317 2.67 8.35 -15.98
CA ARG A 317 1.92 9.61 -16.10
C ARG A 317 0.99 9.85 -14.91
N THR A 318 0.40 8.80 -14.34
CA THR A 318 -0.43 8.94 -13.13
C THR A 318 0.42 9.44 -11.96
N SER A 319 1.60 8.85 -11.76
CA SER A 319 2.49 9.19 -10.64
C SER A 319 3.03 10.62 -10.68
N GLU A 320 2.91 11.33 -11.81
CA GLU A 320 3.30 12.76 -11.93
C GLU A 320 2.40 13.69 -11.12
N THR A 321 1.17 13.27 -10.83
CA THR A 321 0.15 14.12 -10.19
C THR A 321 -0.58 13.46 -9.03
N VAL A 322 -0.51 12.14 -8.90
CA VAL A 322 -1.20 11.37 -7.88
C VAL A 322 -0.22 10.92 -6.79
N PHE A 323 -0.24 11.62 -5.66
CA PHE A 323 0.66 11.40 -4.52
C PHE A 323 0.01 10.54 -3.42
N VAL A 324 -0.69 9.49 -3.83
CA VAL A 324 -1.23 8.42 -2.98
C VAL A 324 -0.81 7.05 -3.53
N PRO A 325 -0.97 5.95 -2.78
CA PRO A 325 -0.61 4.62 -3.25
C PRO A 325 -1.35 4.23 -4.53
N LEU A 326 -0.61 3.63 -5.45
CA LEU A 326 -1.10 3.07 -6.70
C LEU A 326 -0.97 1.54 -6.68
N THR A 327 -2.09 0.83 -6.84
CA THR A 327 -2.11 -0.63 -6.94
C THR A 327 -2.40 -1.03 -8.37
N VAL A 328 -1.67 -2.00 -8.92
CA VAL A 328 -1.94 -2.54 -10.27
C VAL A 328 -2.18 -4.05 -10.21
N GLY A 329 -3.30 -4.50 -10.76
CA GLY A 329 -3.64 -5.92 -10.86
C GLY A 329 -3.75 -6.36 -12.31
N GLY A 330 -3.36 -7.60 -12.60
CA GLY A 330 -3.46 -8.19 -13.93
C GLY A 330 -2.14 -8.16 -14.72
N GLY A 331 -1.73 -9.33 -15.22
CA GLY A 331 -0.50 -9.51 -15.98
C GLY A 331 0.76 -9.78 -15.15
N ILE A 332 0.66 -9.81 -13.83
CA ILE A 332 1.79 -10.08 -12.91
C ILE A 332 2.00 -11.59 -12.74
N ARG A 333 2.76 -12.19 -13.65
CA ARG A 333 3.05 -13.63 -13.69
C ARG A 333 4.29 -13.92 -14.53
N ASN A 334 4.79 -15.15 -14.44
CA ASN A 334 5.79 -15.63 -15.37
C ASN A 334 5.22 -15.58 -16.80
N THR A 335 5.99 -15.06 -17.72
CA THR A 335 5.55 -14.85 -19.10
C THR A 335 6.73 -14.95 -20.08
N VAL A 336 6.41 -15.04 -21.36
CA VAL A 336 7.40 -15.08 -22.44
C VAL A 336 7.14 -13.86 -23.30
N ASP A 337 8.17 -13.03 -23.50
CA ASP A 337 8.10 -11.84 -24.33
C ASP A 337 7.98 -12.21 -25.83
N VAL A 338 7.67 -11.22 -26.66
CA VAL A 338 7.47 -11.39 -28.11
C VAL A 338 8.71 -11.93 -28.83
N ASP A 339 9.90 -11.70 -28.27
CA ASP A 339 11.18 -12.18 -28.81
C ASP A 339 11.57 -13.58 -28.29
N GLY A 340 10.74 -14.19 -27.43
CA GLY A 340 10.99 -15.49 -26.81
C GLY A 340 11.73 -15.42 -25.47
N THR A 341 12.06 -14.24 -24.96
CA THR A 341 12.71 -14.08 -23.65
C THR A 341 11.74 -14.42 -22.52
N GLU A 342 12.15 -15.30 -21.62
CA GLU A 342 11.37 -15.61 -20.42
C GLU A 342 11.54 -14.51 -19.37
N HIS A 343 10.42 -14.05 -18.80
CA HIS A 343 10.41 -13.11 -17.70
C HIS A 343 9.65 -13.69 -16.52
N SER A 344 10.27 -13.62 -15.34
CA SER A 344 9.68 -13.99 -14.07
C SER A 344 8.65 -12.96 -13.60
N ALA A 345 7.69 -13.40 -12.79
CA ALA A 345 6.72 -12.51 -12.15
C ALA A 345 7.39 -11.39 -11.33
N LEU A 346 8.55 -11.67 -10.73
CA LEU A 346 9.36 -10.70 -10.00
C LEU A 346 9.89 -9.58 -10.91
N GLU A 347 10.39 -9.92 -12.11
CA GLU A 347 10.84 -8.93 -13.09
C GLU A 347 9.68 -8.07 -13.58
N ILE A 348 8.53 -8.69 -13.86
CA ILE A 348 7.32 -7.96 -14.25
C ILE A 348 6.88 -7.00 -13.13
N ALA A 349 6.78 -7.48 -11.89
CA ALA A 349 6.45 -6.64 -10.75
C ALA A 349 7.46 -5.49 -10.58
N THR A 350 8.75 -5.77 -10.74
CA THR A 350 9.82 -4.75 -10.69
C THR A 350 9.62 -3.65 -11.75
N LEU A 351 9.22 -4.00 -12.97
CA LEU A 351 8.90 -3.03 -14.02
C LEU A 351 7.70 -2.15 -13.64
N TYR A 352 6.65 -2.75 -13.07
CA TYR A 352 5.48 -2.02 -12.59
C TYR A 352 5.83 -1.07 -11.43
N PHE A 353 6.65 -1.51 -10.47
CA PHE A 353 7.11 -0.67 -9.37
C PHE A 353 7.94 0.52 -9.86
N LYS A 354 8.91 0.27 -10.75
CA LYS A 354 9.71 1.34 -11.39
C LYS A 354 8.87 2.32 -12.20
N SER A 355 7.72 1.87 -12.69
CA SER A 355 6.82 2.70 -13.49
C SER A 355 5.81 3.49 -12.65
N GLY A 356 5.72 3.27 -11.34
CA GLY A 356 4.88 4.08 -10.46
C GLY A 356 3.92 3.29 -9.56
N ALA A 357 3.78 1.96 -9.74
CA ALA A 357 3.00 1.15 -8.81
C ALA A 357 3.69 1.04 -7.45
N ASP A 358 2.91 0.96 -6.38
CA ASP A 358 3.39 0.68 -5.02
C ASP A 358 3.06 -0.75 -4.60
N LYS A 359 1.99 -1.31 -5.17
CA LYS A 359 1.51 -2.66 -4.91
C LYS A 359 1.13 -3.35 -6.22
N VAL A 360 1.35 -4.67 -6.26
CA VAL A 360 0.89 -5.54 -7.35
C VAL A 360 -0.18 -6.49 -6.84
N SER A 361 -1.21 -6.72 -7.64
CA SER A 361 -2.30 -7.65 -7.32
C SER A 361 -2.22 -8.93 -8.14
N ILE A 362 -2.15 -10.07 -7.46
CA ILE A 362 -2.11 -11.42 -8.02
C ILE A 362 -3.50 -12.05 -7.94
N GLY A 363 -3.99 -12.62 -9.03
CA GLY A 363 -5.34 -13.21 -9.13
C GLY A 363 -5.30 -14.72 -9.34
N SER A 364 -5.51 -15.18 -10.58
CA SER A 364 -5.63 -16.61 -10.90
C SER A 364 -4.45 -17.47 -10.45
N ASP A 365 -3.21 -16.97 -10.58
CA ASP A 365 -2.01 -17.69 -10.17
C ASP A 365 -1.96 -17.93 -8.65
N ALA A 366 -2.63 -17.10 -7.84
CA ALA A 366 -2.73 -17.32 -6.40
C ALA A 366 -3.59 -18.55 -6.06
N VAL A 367 -4.64 -18.81 -6.85
CA VAL A 367 -5.49 -20.01 -6.68
C VAL A 367 -4.72 -21.28 -7.03
N VAL A 368 -3.96 -21.26 -8.13
CA VAL A 368 -3.10 -22.38 -8.53
C VAL A 368 -2.02 -22.64 -7.47
N ALA A 369 -1.36 -21.59 -7.00
CA ALA A 369 -0.37 -21.69 -5.93
C ALA A 369 -0.96 -22.27 -4.64
N ALA A 370 -2.18 -21.87 -4.25
CA ALA A 370 -2.86 -22.41 -3.07
C ALA A 370 -3.21 -23.90 -3.22
N GLU A 371 -3.71 -24.31 -4.40
CA GLU A 371 -3.95 -25.73 -4.70
C GLU A 371 -2.66 -26.56 -4.54
N GLU A 372 -1.54 -26.09 -5.10
CA GLU A 372 -0.22 -26.73 -4.97
C GLU A 372 0.28 -26.77 -3.51
N TYR A 373 0.08 -25.69 -2.76
CA TYR A 373 0.42 -25.60 -1.34
C TYR A 373 -0.32 -26.65 -0.51
N TYR A 374 -1.63 -26.83 -0.70
CA TYR A 374 -2.37 -27.88 0.02
C TYR A 374 -2.01 -29.28 -0.49
N ALA A 375 -1.84 -29.47 -1.79
CA ALA A 375 -1.45 -30.76 -2.38
C ALA A 375 -0.07 -31.23 -1.89
N SER A 376 0.85 -30.30 -1.62
CA SER A 376 2.19 -30.59 -1.09
C SER A 376 2.22 -30.80 0.43
N GLY A 377 1.09 -30.70 1.12
CA GLY A 377 1.03 -30.80 2.59
C GLY A 377 1.47 -29.51 3.29
N LYS A 378 1.13 -28.35 2.71
CA LYS A 378 1.41 -27.00 3.22
C LYS A 378 2.89 -26.60 3.17
N ILE A 379 3.59 -27.03 2.12
CA ILE A 379 5.00 -26.71 1.91
C ILE A 379 5.14 -25.45 1.06
N LEU A 380 5.98 -24.52 1.50
CA LEU A 380 6.40 -23.34 0.76
C LEU A 380 7.65 -23.66 -0.06
N PHE A 381 7.64 -23.36 -1.35
CA PHE A 381 8.72 -23.68 -2.28
C PHE A 381 9.59 -22.46 -2.61
N GLY A 382 9.16 -21.25 -2.26
CA GLY A 382 9.87 -20.00 -2.50
C GLY A 382 9.93 -19.58 -3.97
N ASN A 383 9.06 -20.13 -4.81
CA ASN A 383 9.09 -19.95 -6.27
C ASN A 383 7.78 -19.43 -6.86
N THR A 384 6.74 -19.26 -6.04
CA THR A 384 5.51 -18.59 -6.50
C THR A 384 5.76 -17.10 -6.65
N ALA A 385 4.95 -16.43 -7.49
CA ALA A 385 5.01 -14.97 -7.62
C ALA A 385 4.83 -14.25 -6.27
N ILE A 386 3.96 -14.78 -5.39
CA ILE A 386 3.71 -14.21 -4.06
C ILE A 386 4.99 -14.28 -3.22
N GLU A 387 5.63 -15.45 -3.10
CA GLU A 387 6.85 -15.64 -2.30
C GLU A 387 8.03 -14.83 -2.85
N GLN A 388 8.22 -14.80 -4.17
CA GLN A 388 9.35 -14.08 -4.78
C GLN A 388 9.23 -12.57 -4.63
N ILE A 389 8.04 -12.02 -4.87
CA ILE A 389 7.80 -10.58 -4.79
C ILE A 389 7.80 -10.12 -3.33
N SER A 390 7.16 -10.86 -2.41
CA SER A 390 7.15 -10.51 -0.99
C SER A 390 8.54 -10.59 -0.36
N LYS A 391 9.38 -11.56 -0.76
CA LYS A 391 10.76 -11.64 -0.29
C LYS A 391 11.63 -10.46 -0.72
N ALA A 392 11.39 -9.91 -1.91
CA ALA A 392 12.15 -8.76 -2.43
C ALA A 392 11.61 -7.42 -1.89
N TYR A 393 10.29 -7.24 -1.92
CA TYR A 393 9.62 -5.95 -1.70
C TYR A 393 8.79 -5.90 -0.40
N GLY A 394 8.85 -6.94 0.43
CA GLY A 394 8.05 -7.10 1.63
C GLY A 394 6.61 -7.52 1.33
N ASN A 395 5.94 -8.12 2.31
CA ASN A 395 4.56 -8.58 2.18
C ASN A 395 3.62 -7.45 1.72
N GLN A 396 3.88 -6.23 2.22
CA GLN A 396 3.08 -5.05 1.92
C GLN A 396 2.97 -4.68 0.43
N ALA A 397 3.87 -5.19 -0.42
CA ALA A 397 3.86 -4.95 -1.86
C ALA A 397 2.94 -5.91 -2.64
N VAL A 398 2.47 -6.99 -2.00
CA VAL A 398 1.69 -8.06 -2.65
C VAL A 398 0.25 -8.07 -2.14
N VAL A 399 -0.67 -7.73 -3.05
CA VAL A 399 -2.12 -7.87 -2.86
C VAL A 399 -2.58 -9.15 -3.55
N VAL A 400 -3.53 -9.88 -2.98
CA VAL A 400 -4.19 -11.00 -3.66
C VAL A 400 -5.64 -10.67 -3.94
N SER A 401 -6.01 -10.64 -5.21
CA SER A 401 -7.40 -10.48 -5.66
C SER A 401 -8.09 -11.82 -5.61
N VAL A 402 -9.07 -11.93 -4.71
CA VAL A 402 -9.85 -13.13 -4.47
C VAL A 402 -11.25 -12.91 -5.03
N ASP A 403 -11.73 -13.85 -5.86
CA ASP A 403 -13.03 -13.78 -6.54
C ASP A 403 -13.94 -14.95 -6.10
N PRO A 404 -14.53 -14.91 -4.89
CA PRO A 404 -15.40 -15.98 -4.41
C PRO A 404 -16.82 -15.87 -4.94
N LYS A 405 -17.46 -17.03 -5.02
CA LYS A 405 -18.87 -17.20 -5.33
C LYS A 405 -19.53 -18.08 -4.26
N ARG A 406 -20.69 -17.66 -3.77
CA ARG A 406 -21.43 -18.38 -2.73
C ARG A 406 -21.95 -19.72 -3.26
N VAL A 407 -21.74 -20.78 -2.49
CA VAL A 407 -22.24 -22.13 -2.76
C VAL A 407 -23.04 -22.63 -1.55
N TYR A 408 -24.33 -22.88 -1.76
CA TYR A 408 -25.25 -23.33 -0.73
C TYR A 408 -25.17 -24.83 -0.48
N VAL A 409 -25.30 -25.22 0.79
CA VAL A 409 -25.28 -26.62 1.23
C VAL A 409 -26.34 -26.89 2.31
N PRO A 410 -26.92 -28.10 2.36
CA PRO A 410 -28.06 -28.39 3.25
C PRO A 410 -27.69 -28.40 4.74
N LYS A 411 -26.43 -28.68 5.07
CA LYS A 411 -25.90 -28.77 6.44
C LYS A 411 -24.41 -28.42 6.47
N GLN A 412 -23.89 -28.11 7.66
CA GLN A 412 -22.53 -27.61 7.87
C GLN A 412 -21.43 -28.57 7.39
N ASP A 413 -21.61 -29.88 7.60
CA ASP A 413 -20.66 -30.95 7.27
C ASP A 413 -20.88 -31.58 5.87
N ALA A 414 -21.69 -30.93 5.01
CA ALA A 414 -21.98 -31.45 3.67
C ALA A 414 -20.79 -31.33 2.69
N THR A 415 -19.74 -30.62 3.07
CA THR A 415 -18.52 -30.41 2.29
C THR A 415 -17.31 -30.34 3.22
N ARG A 416 -16.10 -30.53 2.69
CA ARG A 416 -14.84 -30.30 3.43
C ARG A 416 -14.56 -28.81 3.66
N HIS A 417 -15.15 -27.95 2.85
CA HIS A 417 -14.90 -26.51 2.86
C HIS A 417 -15.45 -25.81 4.10
N ALA A 418 -14.88 -24.65 4.41
CA ALA A 418 -15.33 -23.82 5.52
C ALA A 418 -16.74 -23.28 5.26
N THR A 419 -17.74 -23.85 5.94
CA THR A 419 -19.15 -23.42 5.84
C THR A 419 -19.54 -22.48 6.97
N ILE A 420 -20.42 -21.54 6.67
CA ILE A 420 -21.09 -20.65 7.62
C ILE A 420 -22.59 -20.87 7.58
N LYS A 421 -23.26 -20.57 8.70
CA LYS A 421 -24.72 -20.43 8.71
C LYS A 421 -25.07 -19.05 8.17
N THR A 422 -25.80 -19.00 7.07
CA THR A 422 -26.13 -17.74 6.40
C THR A 422 -27.51 -17.22 6.78
N ARG A 423 -27.64 -15.89 6.80
CA ARG A 423 -28.91 -15.18 6.93
C ARG A 423 -29.72 -15.13 5.63
N PHE A 424 -29.14 -15.55 4.51
CA PHE A 424 -29.76 -15.52 3.18
C PHE A 424 -29.96 -16.96 2.68
N PRO A 425 -31.08 -17.64 2.99
CA PRO A 425 -31.29 -19.03 2.61
C PRO A 425 -31.16 -19.27 1.11
N GLY A 426 -30.62 -20.43 0.76
CA GLY A 426 -30.46 -20.85 -0.63
C GLY A 426 -31.79 -21.14 -1.33
N PRO A 427 -31.78 -21.35 -2.65
CA PRO A 427 -32.99 -21.56 -3.46
C PRO A 427 -33.87 -22.73 -3.00
N LYS A 428 -33.31 -23.73 -2.32
CA LYS A 428 -34.04 -24.89 -1.77
C LYS A 428 -34.19 -24.81 -0.25
N GLY A 429 -33.96 -23.64 0.35
CA GLY A 429 -34.01 -23.42 1.78
C GLY A 429 -32.74 -23.85 2.53
N GLU A 430 -31.63 -24.05 1.82
CA GLU A 430 -30.33 -24.32 2.43
C GLU A 430 -29.94 -23.20 3.40
N LYS A 431 -29.53 -23.55 4.63
CA LYS A 431 -29.18 -22.58 5.68
C LYS A 431 -27.69 -22.36 5.86
N PHE A 432 -26.87 -23.08 5.09
CA PHE A 432 -25.43 -23.02 5.16
C PHE A 432 -24.86 -22.74 3.78
N CYS A 433 -23.72 -22.07 3.72
CA CYS A 433 -22.97 -21.86 2.50
C CYS A 433 -21.47 -21.81 2.77
N TRP A 434 -20.69 -22.01 1.72
CA TRP A 434 -19.25 -21.70 1.65
C TRP A 434 -19.01 -20.83 0.41
N TYR A 435 -17.79 -20.36 0.21
CA TYR A 435 -17.46 -19.49 -0.93
C TYR A 435 -16.37 -20.12 -1.79
N ALA A 436 -16.75 -20.59 -2.98
CA ALA A 436 -15.84 -21.21 -3.93
C ALA A 436 -15.05 -20.14 -4.66
N CYS A 437 -13.73 -20.31 -4.74
CA CYS A 437 -12.84 -19.44 -5.49
C CYS A 437 -12.95 -19.68 -6.99
N THR A 438 -12.69 -18.62 -7.75
CA THR A 438 -12.72 -18.67 -9.21
C THR A 438 -11.42 -18.12 -9.80
N ILE A 439 -11.15 -18.49 -11.05
CA ILE A 439 -10.03 -18.00 -11.85
C ILE A 439 -10.52 -17.50 -13.21
N LYS A 440 -9.60 -16.92 -13.99
CA LYS A 440 -9.86 -16.39 -15.35
C LYS A 440 -10.99 -15.35 -15.37
N GLY A 441 -11.01 -14.48 -14.36
CA GLY A 441 -12.01 -13.43 -14.19
C GLY A 441 -13.42 -13.99 -13.93
N GLY A 442 -13.56 -14.87 -12.94
CA GLY A 442 -14.85 -15.44 -12.55
C GLY A 442 -15.39 -16.58 -13.41
N ARG A 443 -14.71 -16.96 -14.50
CA ARG A 443 -15.25 -17.89 -15.52
C ARG A 443 -15.08 -19.36 -15.19
N GLU A 444 -14.13 -19.69 -14.33
CA GLU A 444 -13.82 -21.06 -13.95
C GLU A 444 -13.81 -21.17 -12.43
N THR A 445 -14.71 -22.00 -11.88
CA THR A 445 -14.77 -22.29 -10.45
C THR A 445 -13.82 -23.43 -10.10
N ARG A 446 -13.12 -23.29 -8.97
CA ARG A 446 -12.17 -24.29 -8.47
C ARG A 446 -12.70 -24.92 -7.19
N ASP A 447 -12.26 -26.14 -6.90
CA ASP A 447 -12.57 -26.84 -5.64
C ASP A 447 -11.65 -26.34 -4.52
N LEU A 448 -11.71 -25.03 -4.25
CA LEU A 448 -10.93 -24.33 -3.24
C LEU A 448 -11.81 -23.22 -2.67
N ASP A 449 -11.93 -23.14 -1.35
CA ASP A 449 -12.73 -22.10 -0.72
C ASP A 449 -11.92 -20.83 -0.41
N ALA A 450 -12.62 -19.72 -0.13
CA ALA A 450 -12.01 -18.43 0.16
C ALA A 450 -11.13 -18.43 1.42
N VAL A 451 -11.45 -19.27 2.42
CA VAL A 451 -10.65 -19.41 3.65
C VAL A 451 -9.36 -20.16 3.33
N GLU A 452 -9.45 -21.27 2.60
CA GLU A 452 -8.30 -22.05 2.15
C GLU A 452 -7.35 -21.17 1.32
N LEU A 453 -7.88 -20.45 0.33
CA LEU A 453 -7.07 -19.56 -0.50
C LEU A 453 -6.36 -18.48 0.33
N THR A 454 -7.11 -17.78 1.18
CA THR A 454 -6.57 -16.63 1.93
C THR A 454 -5.50 -17.05 2.95
N GLN A 455 -5.66 -18.21 3.59
CA GLN A 455 -4.64 -18.78 4.48
C GLN A 455 -3.37 -19.21 3.74
N ALA A 456 -3.52 -19.84 2.57
CA ALA A 456 -2.38 -20.27 1.78
C ALA A 456 -1.54 -19.07 1.30
N VAL A 457 -2.19 -18.02 0.78
CA VAL A 457 -1.46 -16.85 0.26
C VAL A 457 -0.86 -15.99 1.37
N GLU A 458 -1.50 -15.93 2.55
CA GLU A 458 -0.89 -15.32 3.73
C GLU A 458 0.41 -16.04 4.11
N ALA A 459 0.39 -17.39 4.13
CA ALA A 459 1.59 -18.18 4.42
C ALA A 459 2.71 -17.95 3.37
N MET A 460 2.35 -17.70 2.11
CA MET A 460 3.29 -17.37 1.02
C MET A 460 3.86 -15.95 1.10
N GLY A 461 3.33 -15.10 1.99
CA GLY A 461 3.79 -13.72 2.17
C GLY A 461 2.97 -12.66 1.44
N ALA A 462 1.71 -12.92 1.07
CA ALA A 462 0.79 -11.86 0.72
C ALA A 462 0.63 -10.89 1.91
N GLY A 463 0.53 -9.58 1.64
CA GLY A 463 0.35 -8.57 2.70
C GLY A 463 -1.01 -7.91 2.71
N GLU A 464 -1.90 -8.20 1.76
CA GLU A 464 -3.24 -7.66 1.72
C GLU A 464 -4.15 -8.52 0.83
N ILE A 465 -5.41 -8.71 1.20
CA ILE A 465 -6.43 -9.38 0.39
C ILE A 465 -7.38 -8.35 -0.19
N LEU A 466 -7.49 -8.31 -1.52
CA LEU A 466 -8.59 -7.67 -2.23
C LEU A 466 -9.75 -8.67 -2.34
N LEU A 467 -10.72 -8.58 -1.44
CA LEU A 467 -11.82 -9.52 -1.32
C LEU A 467 -13.01 -9.05 -2.14
N ASN A 468 -13.08 -9.48 -3.40
CA ASN A 468 -14.23 -9.26 -4.25
C ASN A 468 -15.38 -10.22 -3.86
N CYS A 469 -16.54 -10.01 -4.46
CA CYS A 469 -17.65 -10.94 -4.33
C CYS A 469 -18.45 -10.98 -5.63
N ILE A 470 -18.40 -12.11 -6.34
CA ILE A 470 -19.02 -12.28 -7.65
C ILE A 470 -20.54 -12.02 -7.57
N ASP A 471 -21.18 -12.48 -6.50
CA ASP A 471 -22.63 -12.34 -6.33
C ASP A 471 -23.08 -10.90 -5.99
N LYS A 472 -22.15 -10.05 -5.53
CA LYS A 472 -22.42 -8.63 -5.20
C LYS A 472 -21.96 -7.67 -6.28
N ASP A 473 -21.11 -8.11 -7.19
CA ASP A 473 -20.54 -7.28 -8.23
C ASP A 473 -21.62 -6.64 -9.13
N GLY A 474 -21.50 -5.33 -9.38
CA GLY A 474 -22.47 -4.55 -10.16
C GLY A 474 -23.84 -4.33 -9.51
N THR A 475 -24.17 -4.99 -8.39
CA THR A 475 -25.52 -4.93 -7.78
C THR A 475 -25.85 -3.61 -7.12
N ASN A 476 -24.82 -2.84 -6.70
CA ASN A 476 -24.97 -1.62 -5.90
C ASN A 476 -25.85 -1.84 -4.64
N SER A 477 -25.78 -3.02 -4.01
CA SER A 477 -26.63 -3.45 -2.89
C SER A 477 -25.90 -3.61 -1.54
N GLY A 478 -24.64 -3.20 -1.48
CA GLY A 478 -23.76 -3.36 -0.32
C GLY A 478 -22.81 -4.55 -0.47
N PHE A 479 -21.79 -4.57 0.39
CA PHE A 479 -20.77 -5.62 0.42
C PHE A 479 -21.33 -6.93 1.00
N ASP A 480 -20.64 -8.05 0.77
CA ASP A 480 -20.96 -9.31 1.45
C ASP A 480 -20.31 -9.37 2.84
N LEU A 481 -21.05 -8.94 3.86
CA LEU A 481 -20.56 -8.90 5.23
C LEU A 481 -20.24 -10.29 5.80
N GLU A 482 -20.96 -11.34 5.37
CA GLU A 482 -20.72 -12.70 5.86
C GLU A 482 -19.40 -13.26 5.32
N LEU A 483 -19.09 -13.00 4.05
CA LEU A 483 -17.81 -13.33 3.44
C LEU A 483 -16.64 -12.61 4.13
N ILE A 484 -16.79 -11.29 4.35
CA ILE A 484 -15.74 -10.47 4.99
C ILE A 484 -15.45 -10.99 6.40
N THR A 485 -16.49 -11.22 7.22
CA THR A 485 -16.30 -11.77 8.56
C THR A 485 -15.61 -13.13 8.52
N GLN A 486 -16.04 -14.04 7.63
CA GLN A 486 -15.45 -15.37 7.53
C GLN A 486 -13.95 -15.31 7.18
N VAL A 487 -13.54 -14.44 6.25
CA VAL A 487 -12.13 -14.28 5.88
C VAL A 487 -11.34 -13.59 7.00
N LYS A 488 -11.87 -12.55 7.65
CA LYS A 488 -11.20 -11.85 8.76
C LYS A 488 -10.99 -12.75 9.99
N GLU A 489 -11.81 -13.76 10.20
CA GLU A 489 -11.62 -14.76 11.25
C GLU A 489 -10.52 -15.78 10.90
N ALA A 490 -10.19 -15.94 9.61
CA ALA A 490 -9.28 -16.95 9.12
C ALA A 490 -7.82 -16.50 8.99
N ILE A 491 -7.56 -15.20 8.79
CA ILE A 491 -6.24 -14.63 8.48
C ILE A 491 -5.90 -13.42 9.35
N ARG A 492 -4.64 -13.00 9.32
CA ARG A 492 -4.09 -11.86 10.06
C ARG A 492 -3.63 -10.71 9.16
N ILE A 493 -3.55 -10.87 7.85
CA ILE A 493 -3.28 -9.75 6.93
C ILE A 493 -4.52 -8.86 6.68
N PRO A 494 -4.34 -7.59 6.28
CA PRO A 494 -5.43 -6.69 5.92
C PRO A 494 -6.37 -7.23 4.84
N VAL A 495 -7.67 -6.94 4.96
CA VAL A 495 -8.71 -7.28 3.98
C VAL A 495 -9.42 -6.01 3.50
N ILE A 496 -9.40 -5.80 2.19
CA ILE A 496 -10.16 -4.80 1.47
C ILE A 496 -11.51 -5.40 1.08
N ALA A 497 -12.61 -4.83 1.58
CA ALA A 497 -13.96 -5.14 1.12
C ALA A 497 -14.19 -4.57 -0.29
N SER A 498 -14.56 -5.43 -1.24
CA SER A 498 -14.83 -5.05 -2.63
C SER A 498 -16.14 -5.69 -3.14
N SER A 499 -16.62 -5.20 -4.28
CA SER A 499 -17.89 -5.56 -4.96
C SER A 499 -19.18 -5.26 -4.16
N GLY A 500 -20.08 -4.49 -4.78
CA GLY A 500 -21.43 -4.21 -4.26
C GLY A 500 -21.66 -2.81 -3.68
N ALA A 501 -20.60 -2.03 -3.44
CA ALA A 501 -20.71 -0.63 -3.07
C ALA A 501 -21.51 0.18 -4.10
N GLY A 502 -22.42 1.03 -3.64
CA GLY A 502 -23.32 1.82 -4.51
C GLY A 502 -23.73 3.18 -3.94
N ASN A 503 -23.52 3.40 -2.65
CA ASN A 503 -23.76 4.66 -1.96
C ASN A 503 -22.89 4.75 -0.69
N PRO A 504 -22.74 5.93 -0.06
CA PRO A 504 -21.91 6.12 1.13
C PRO A 504 -22.29 5.24 2.33
N ARG A 505 -23.57 4.91 2.51
CA ARG A 505 -24.04 4.07 3.62
C ARG A 505 -23.47 2.66 3.57
N HIS A 506 -23.16 2.12 2.38
CA HIS A 506 -22.51 0.80 2.27
C HIS A 506 -21.10 0.79 2.87
N PHE A 507 -20.37 1.91 2.80
CA PHE A 507 -19.05 2.07 3.42
C PHE A 507 -19.17 2.11 4.95
N GLN A 508 -20.10 2.91 5.47
CA GLN A 508 -20.40 2.91 6.90
C GLN A 508 -20.77 1.50 7.38
N GLU A 509 -21.71 0.85 6.68
CA GLU A 509 -22.20 -0.47 7.08
C GLU A 509 -21.06 -1.50 7.17
N VAL A 510 -20.15 -1.53 6.20
CA VAL A 510 -19.05 -2.49 6.24
C VAL A 510 -18.02 -2.17 7.32
N PHE A 511 -17.72 -0.90 7.58
CA PHE A 511 -16.80 -0.50 8.66
C PHE A 511 -17.38 -0.69 10.06
N ASP A 512 -18.70 -0.56 10.22
CA ASP A 512 -19.38 -0.72 11.52
C ASP A 512 -19.65 -2.19 11.85
N LYS A 513 -20.01 -3.00 10.85
CA LYS A 513 -20.48 -4.38 11.06
C LYS A 513 -19.40 -5.44 10.86
N THR A 514 -18.22 -5.06 10.37
CA THR A 514 -17.11 -5.98 10.14
C THR A 514 -15.80 -5.37 10.61
N THR A 515 -14.75 -6.18 10.66
CA THR A 515 -13.38 -5.74 10.95
C THR A 515 -12.55 -5.52 9.69
N THR A 516 -13.19 -5.21 8.56
CA THR A 516 -12.47 -4.90 7.30
C THR A 516 -11.53 -3.70 7.49
N ASP A 517 -10.39 -3.75 6.81
CA ASP A 517 -9.32 -2.75 6.97
C ASP A 517 -9.46 -1.59 5.97
N ALA A 518 -10.11 -1.84 4.83
CA ALA A 518 -10.43 -0.86 3.81
C ALA A 518 -11.68 -1.25 3.02
N ALA A 519 -12.26 -0.29 2.30
CA ALA A 519 -13.37 -0.54 1.40
C ALA A 519 -13.11 0.10 0.04
N LEU A 520 -13.42 -0.63 -1.03
CA LEU A 520 -13.16 -0.25 -2.41
C LEU A 520 -14.46 0.04 -3.15
N GLY A 521 -14.48 1.18 -3.85
CA GLY A 521 -15.54 1.55 -4.80
C GLY A 521 -14.99 1.67 -6.22
N ALA A 522 -15.79 1.25 -7.20
CA ALA A 522 -15.46 1.39 -8.63
C ALA A 522 -16.60 2.12 -9.37
N GLY A 523 -17.66 1.40 -9.72
CA GLY A 523 -18.75 1.90 -10.56
C GLY A 523 -19.42 3.19 -10.08
N MET A 524 -19.69 3.33 -8.78
CA MET A 524 -20.33 4.54 -8.23
C MET A 524 -19.47 5.80 -8.39
N PHE A 525 -18.13 5.65 -8.32
CA PHE A 525 -17.19 6.74 -8.54
C PHE A 525 -17.02 7.03 -10.04
N HIS A 526 -16.93 5.99 -10.88
CA HIS A 526 -16.84 6.14 -12.35
C HIS A 526 -18.02 6.91 -12.93
N ARG A 527 -19.23 6.57 -12.47
CA ARG A 527 -20.48 7.18 -12.94
C ARG A 527 -20.72 8.58 -12.37
N GLY A 528 -19.89 9.02 -11.44
CA GLY A 528 -20.07 10.30 -10.74
C GLY A 528 -21.36 10.36 -9.91
N GLU A 529 -21.93 9.21 -9.54
CA GLU A 529 -23.09 9.13 -8.64
C GLU A 529 -22.72 9.65 -7.25
N TYR A 530 -21.51 9.29 -6.82
CA TYR A 530 -20.85 9.84 -5.64
C TYR A 530 -19.37 10.07 -5.94
N THR A 531 -18.75 11.02 -5.26
CA THR A 531 -17.30 11.18 -5.21
C THR A 531 -16.73 10.50 -3.96
N VAL A 532 -15.41 10.28 -3.92
CA VAL A 532 -14.76 9.79 -2.71
C VAL A 532 -14.94 10.78 -1.55
N GLN A 533 -14.84 12.09 -1.82
CA GLN A 533 -15.08 13.14 -0.83
C GLN A 533 -16.48 13.03 -0.23
N GLN A 534 -17.52 12.81 -1.04
CA GLN A 534 -18.89 12.66 -0.52
C GLN A 534 -19.05 11.41 0.36
N VAL A 535 -18.36 10.31 0.03
CA VAL A 535 -18.32 9.14 0.91
C VAL A 535 -17.63 9.50 2.22
N LYS A 536 -16.48 10.15 2.18
CA LYS A 536 -15.72 10.54 3.38
C LYS A 536 -16.47 11.55 4.25
N ASP A 537 -17.10 12.56 3.66
CA ASP A 537 -17.94 13.53 4.37
C ASP A 537 -19.10 12.84 5.09
N TYR A 538 -19.69 11.83 4.46
CA TYR A 538 -20.70 10.99 5.11
C TYR A 538 -20.11 10.19 6.28
N LEU A 539 -18.97 9.51 6.08
CA LEU A 539 -18.31 8.75 7.15
C LEU A 539 -17.93 9.63 8.36
N VAL A 540 -17.46 10.86 8.13
CA VAL A 540 -17.18 11.83 9.20
C VAL A 540 -18.45 12.17 9.98
N LYS A 541 -19.58 12.40 9.29
CA LYS A 541 -20.87 12.70 9.94
C LYS A 541 -21.35 11.54 10.81
N GLU A 542 -21.02 10.31 10.43
CA GLU A 542 -21.31 9.11 11.21
C GLU A 542 -20.25 8.83 12.30
N GLY A 543 -19.28 9.73 12.49
CA GLY A 543 -18.27 9.64 13.56
C GLY A 543 -17.04 8.79 13.23
N LEU A 544 -16.87 8.35 11.98
CA LEU A 544 -15.72 7.58 11.55
C LEU A 544 -14.54 8.48 11.17
N VAL A 545 -13.33 8.09 11.58
CA VAL A 545 -12.09 8.79 11.24
C VAL A 545 -11.68 8.44 9.81
N VAL A 546 -11.58 9.45 8.94
CA VAL A 546 -11.12 9.33 7.55
C VAL A 546 -10.01 10.35 7.30
N ARG A 547 -9.14 10.09 6.31
CA ARG A 547 -8.21 11.11 5.82
C ARG A 547 -9.00 12.21 5.09
N GLN A 548 -8.79 13.46 5.48
CA GLN A 548 -9.31 14.61 4.71
C GLN A 548 -8.37 14.94 3.55
N PHE A 549 -8.95 15.34 2.41
CA PHE A 549 -8.15 15.87 1.31
C PHE A 549 -7.61 17.26 1.70
N GLU A 550 -6.32 17.47 1.46
CA GLU A 550 -5.65 18.74 1.68
C GLU A 550 -5.25 19.28 0.29
N GLY A 551 -5.74 20.45 -0.08
CA GLY A 551 -5.61 21.00 -1.44
C GLY A 551 -4.46 21.98 -1.65
N ASP A 552 -3.94 22.59 -0.58
CA ASP A 552 -3.00 23.70 -0.69
C ASP A 552 -1.56 23.27 -0.41
N LEU A 553 -0.68 23.50 -1.38
CA LEU A 553 0.77 23.43 -1.20
C LEU A 553 1.44 24.71 -1.71
#